data_AF-A0A6A5W4C2-F1
#
_entry.id   AF-A0A6A5W4C2-F1
#
_cell.length_a   1.000
_cell.length_b   1.000
_cell.length_c   1.000
_cell.angle_alpha   90.00
_cell.angle_beta   90.00
_cell.angle_gamma   90.00
#
_symmetry.space_group_name_H-M   'P 1'
#
loop_
_entity.id
_entity.type
_entity.pdbx_description
1 polymer ?
#
loop_
_entity_poly.entity_id
_entity_poly.type
_entity_poly.pdbx_seq_one_letter_code
_entity_poly.pdbx_strand_id
1 'polypeptide(L)'
;MEQGIQEGNEGTKSQVLCDPKAAEKAERWDELAFIVRAKENFVQDLTKPFGHSTTTGPLTNAQLKDAYNLHYNRSVGNKACIKRYRNDKQKVYDEFPDYPRSIVYTPKQPVSQKDKPIDQGTVNGVGGAETEGDTQESELRSTSKGSRQALKRHQRNIESGDLRRYVEASWSIPDDGHETGVEFVLNYSIGRFMGAVTIPLKHIKTSREYVELRKHNFVESIVLSGVSVITLQRYSRCISPVPLSKLPHYDLAIVSSSEQYGTWDFEATVDLYELATQLKDDHVRGLILKYWKEELRPLIRYEVGLDELNMLFDRFPADDPAVQFWAHAVQQYYSLDQQDIDVDMG
;
A
#
# COMPACT_ATOMS: atom_id res chain seq x y z
N MET A 1 -13.65 39.84 47.43
CA MET A 1 -12.78 38.67 47.60
C MET A 1 -12.22 38.33 46.24
N GLU A 2 -11.04 38.87 45.93
CA GLU A 2 -10.35 38.62 44.67
C GLU A 2 -9.45 37.40 44.88
N GLN A 3 -9.59 36.39 44.03
CA GLN A 3 -8.71 35.21 44.06
C GLN A 3 -7.61 35.40 43.02
N GLY A 4 -6.37 35.53 43.50
CA GLY A 4 -5.20 35.67 42.65
C GLY A 4 -4.85 34.34 41.97
N ILE A 5 -4.71 34.37 40.65
CA ILE A 5 -4.23 33.24 39.85
C ILE A 5 -2.72 33.13 40.06
N GLN A 6 -2.25 32.00 40.60
CA GLN A 6 -0.82 31.72 40.69
C GLN A 6 -0.31 31.18 39.34
N GLU A 7 0.67 31.86 38.75
CA GLU A 7 1.32 31.41 37.53
C GLU A 7 2.11 30.12 37.78
N GLY A 8 1.94 29.15 36.89
CA GLY A 8 2.57 27.84 36.98
C GLY A 8 4.09 27.92 36.78
N ASN A 9 4.84 27.43 37.76
CA ASN A 9 6.30 27.39 37.75
C ASN A 9 6.84 26.59 36.55
N GLU A 10 7.43 27.26 35.56
CA GLU A 10 7.95 26.60 34.36
C GLU A 10 9.07 25.62 34.71
N GLY A 11 8.83 24.33 34.43
CA GLY A 11 9.76 23.27 34.77
C GLY A 11 11.12 23.44 34.10
N THR A 12 12.16 23.66 34.91
CA THR A 12 13.55 23.82 34.48
C THR A 12 13.99 22.61 33.66
N LYS A 13 14.02 22.74 32.32
CA LYS A 13 14.50 21.70 31.42
C LYS A 13 15.98 21.44 31.70
N SER A 14 16.25 20.41 32.48
CA SER A 14 17.60 19.96 32.81
C SER A 14 18.31 19.56 31.52
N GLN A 15 19.18 20.46 31.02
CA GLN A 15 20.05 20.16 29.88
C GLN A 15 21.08 19.13 30.35
N VAL A 16 20.77 17.85 30.13
CA VAL A 16 21.73 16.76 30.31
C VAL A 16 22.87 16.99 29.34
N LEU A 17 24.00 17.50 29.84
CA LEU A 17 25.25 17.60 29.09
C LEU A 17 25.73 16.18 28.76
N CYS A 18 25.35 15.68 27.59
CA CYS A 18 25.93 14.47 27.02
C CYS A 18 27.44 14.67 26.86
N ASP A 19 28.24 13.74 27.39
CA ASP A 19 29.69 13.74 27.20
C ASP A 19 30.02 13.75 25.69
N PRO A 20 30.76 14.75 25.17
CA PRO A 20 31.08 14.81 23.75
C PRO A 20 31.81 13.56 23.23
N LYS A 21 32.56 12.86 24.09
CA LYS A 21 33.22 11.59 23.73
C LYS A 21 32.22 10.44 23.57
N ALA A 22 31.15 10.43 24.35
CA ALA A 22 30.07 9.46 24.22
C ALA A 22 29.29 9.71 22.92
N ALA A 23 29.04 10.98 22.57
CA ALA A 23 28.41 11.36 21.31
C ALA A 23 29.26 10.95 20.08
N GLU A 24 30.56 11.28 20.07
CA GLU A 24 31.47 10.88 18.98
C GLU A 24 31.54 9.34 18.83
N LYS A 25 31.58 8.61 19.96
CA LYS A 25 31.57 7.14 19.95
C LYS A 25 30.27 6.58 19.38
N ALA A 26 29.12 7.17 19.73
CA ALA A 26 27.81 6.76 19.22
C ALA A 26 27.68 7.02 17.71
N GLU A 27 28.07 8.22 17.24
CA GLU A 27 28.08 8.57 15.82
C GLU A 27 28.94 7.59 15.01
N ARG A 28 30.16 7.32 15.47
CA ARG A 28 31.07 6.37 14.83
C ARG A 28 30.56 4.93 14.82
N TRP A 29 29.71 4.57 15.78
CA TRP A 29 29.09 3.24 15.87
C TRP A 29 27.92 3.12 14.89
N ASP A 30 27.09 4.16 14.78
CA ASP A 30 26.04 4.27 13.76
C ASP A 30 26.62 4.19 12.33
N GLU A 31 27.65 4.98 12.02
CA GLU A 31 28.34 4.95 10.71
C GLU A 31 28.79 3.54 10.31
N LEU A 32 29.23 2.75 11.28
CA LEU A 32 29.74 1.41 11.05
C LEU A 32 28.61 0.39 10.93
N ALA A 33 27.57 0.48 11.75
CA ALA A 33 26.36 -0.33 11.62
C ALA A 33 25.72 -0.11 10.24
N PHE A 34 25.62 1.15 9.78
CA PHE A 34 25.20 1.49 8.43
C PHE A 34 26.10 0.85 7.37
N ILE A 35 27.43 0.99 7.47
CA ILE A 35 28.37 0.43 6.49
C ILE A 35 28.22 -1.09 6.34
N VAL A 36 28.03 -1.83 7.44
CA VAL A 36 27.83 -3.29 7.39
C VAL A 36 26.49 -3.63 6.75
N ARG A 37 25.39 -3.04 7.25
CA ARG A 37 24.02 -3.31 6.76
C ARG A 37 23.85 -2.95 5.28
N ALA A 38 24.35 -1.78 4.87
CA ALA A 38 24.30 -1.31 3.49
C ALA A 38 25.21 -2.13 2.57
N LYS A 39 26.42 -2.51 3.01
CA LYS A 39 27.32 -3.33 2.17
C LYS A 39 26.71 -4.69 1.85
N GLU A 40 26.08 -5.31 2.85
CA GLU A 40 25.40 -6.61 2.72
C GLU A 40 24.01 -6.48 2.10
N ASN A 41 23.55 -5.24 1.88
CA ASN A 41 22.27 -4.88 1.28
C ASN A 41 21.08 -5.66 1.86
N PHE A 42 21.10 -5.83 3.19
CA PHE A 42 20.07 -6.53 3.92
C PHE A 42 18.84 -5.63 4.08
N VAL A 43 18.09 -5.48 2.98
CA VAL A 43 16.68 -5.14 3.03
C VAL A 43 15.98 -6.39 3.54
N GLN A 44 15.56 -6.38 4.80
CA GLN A 44 14.89 -7.51 5.41
C GLN A 44 13.57 -7.76 4.70
N ASP A 45 13.54 -8.80 3.89
CA ASP A 45 12.31 -9.36 3.35
C ASP A 45 11.53 -10.00 4.51
N LEU A 46 10.58 -9.25 5.07
CA LEU A 46 9.79 -9.65 6.24
C LEU A 46 8.92 -10.90 5.97
N THR A 47 8.73 -11.27 4.69
CA THR A 47 7.99 -12.48 4.29
C THR A 47 8.82 -13.77 4.43
N LYS A 48 10.15 -13.66 4.61
CA LYS A 48 11.08 -14.80 4.60
C LYS A 48 11.86 -14.92 5.92
N PRO A 49 12.29 -16.14 6.31
CA PRO A 49 13.11 -16.32 7.49
C PRO A 49 14.41 -15.50 7.41
N PHE A 50 14.92 -15.09 8.58
CA PHE A 50 16.04 -14.15 8.73
C PHE A 50 17.19 -14.38 7.72
N GLY A 51 17.64 -13.31 7.08
CA GLY A 51 18.78 -13.37 6.15
C GLY A 51 18.42 -13.54 4.67
N HIS A 52 17.35 -12.92 4.19
CA HIS A 52 17.09 -12.80 2.75
C HIS A 52 17.27 -11.35 2.29
N SER A 53 17.87 -11.13 1.12
CA SER A 53 18.01 -9.82 0.46
C SER A 53 17.30 -9.85 -0.89
N THR A 54 16.57 -8.77 -1.19
CA THR A 54 15.87 -8.56 -2.48
C THR A 54 16.82 -8.31 -3.66
N THR A 55 18.13 -8.18 -3.42
CA THR A 55 19.12 -7.94 -4.46
C THR A 55 19.95 -9.16 -4.80
N THR A 56 20.57 -9.12 -5.98
CA THR A 56 21.34 -10.24 -6.55
C THR A 56 22.75 -10.41 -5.97
N GLY A 57 23.09 -9.63 -4.94
CA GLY A 57 24.36 -9.70 -4.23
C GLY A 57 24.58 -8.50 -3.30
N PRO A 58 25.69 -8.50 -2.52
CA PRO A 58 26.11 -7.34 -1.73
C PRO A 58 26.35 -6.12 -2.63
N LEU A 59 26.14 -4.90 -2.13
CA LEU A 59 26.41 -3.67 -2.90
C LEU A 59 27.85 -3.64 -3.39
N THR A 60 28.06 -3.17 -4.63
CA THR A 60 29.43 -2.90 -5.11
C THR A 60 30.11 -1.83 -4.27
N ASN A 61 31.45 -1.78 -4.31
CA ASN A 61 32.19 -0.83 -3.48
C ASN A 61 31.95 0.64 -3.85
N ALA A 62 31.53 0.91 -5.09
CA ALA A 62 31.08 2.24 -5.52
C ALA A 62 29.70 2.55 -4.92
N GLN A 63 28.72 1.66 -5.09
CA GLN A 63 27.38 1.82 -4.51
C GLN A 63 27.39 2.01 -2.99
N LEU A 64 28.22 1.25 -2.24
CA LEU A 64 28.38 1.46 -0.80
C LEU A 64 28.87 2.88 -0.46
N LYS A 65 29.86 3.39 -1.20
CA LYS A 65 30.42 4.73 -1.01
C LYS A 65 29.38 5.80 -1.33
N ASP A 66 28.65 5.63 -2.43
CA ASP A 66 27.60 6.58 -2.84
C ASP A 66 26.43 6.59 -1.84
N ALA A 67 26.00 5.43 -1.35
CA ALA A 67 24.97 5.30 -0.32
C ALA A 67 25.40 5.92 1.03
N TYR A 68 26.63 5.67 1.49
CA TYR A 68 27.16 6.26 2.72
C TYR A 68 27.32 7.79 2.60
N ASN A 69 27.83 8.28 1.47
CA ASN A 69 28.00 9.71 1.24
C ASN A 69 26.65 10.43 1.18
N LEU A 70 25.63 9.81 0.59
CA LEU A 70 24.25 10.31 0.58
C LEU A 70 23.63 10.34 1.98
N HIS A 71 23.76 9.26 2.76
CA HIS A 71 23.17 9.14 4.09
C HIS A 71 23.76 10.14 5.11
N TYR A 72 25.09 10.27 5.16
CA TYR A 72 25.78 11.13 6.13
C TYR A 72 26.16 12.51 5.60
N ASN A 73 25.80 12.85 4.36
CA ASN A 73 26.22 14.07 3.66
C ASN A 73 27.74 14.32 3.74
N ARG A 74 28.54 13.27 3.50
CA ARG A 74 30.01 13.25 3.61
C ARG A 74 30.65 12.87 2.28
N SER A 75 31.93 13.21 2.10
CA SER A 75 32.71 12.79 0.92
C SER A 75 33.80 11.80 1.33
N VAL A 76 33.41 10.54 1.53
CA VAL A 76 34.32 9.43 1.81
C VAL A 76 34.59 8.65 0.52
N GLY A 77 35.81 8.11 0.39
CA GLY A 77 36.23 7.32 -0.77
C GLY A 77 36.11 5.81 -0.57
N ASN A 78 35.89 5.05 -1.65
CA ASN A 78 35.67 3.59 -1.65
C ASN A 78 36.60 2.81 -0.69
N LYS A 79 37.91 3.11 -0.71
CA LYS A 79 38.91 2.41 0.11
C LYS A 79 38.66 2.55 1.62
N ALA A 80 38.11 3.68 2.08
CA ALA A 80 37.83 3.93 3.48
C ALA A 80 36.59 3.14 3.96
N CYS A 81 35.48 3.15 3.21
CA CYS A 81 34.30 2.36 3.54
C CYS A 81 34.61 0.86 3.57
N ILE A 82 35.38 0.35 2.59
CA ILE A 82 35.83 -1.06 2.58
C ILE A 82 36.71 -1.38 3.80
N LYS A 83 37.62 -0.47 4.20
CA LYS A 83 38.50 -0.69 5.36
C LYS A 83 37.70 -0.79 6.67
N ARG A 84 36.73 0.10 6.88
CA ARG A 84 35.81 0.05 8.03
C ARG A 84 35.01 -1.26 8.04
N TYR A 85 34.38 -1.61 6.92
CA TYR A 85 33.66 -2.87 6.76
C TYR A 85 34.53 -4.09 7.12
N ARG A 86 35.72 -4.23 6.50
CA ARG A 86 36.60 -5.39 6.73
C ARG A 86 37.10 -5.53 8.16
N ASN A 87 37.45 -4.41 8.80
CA ASN A 87 38.10 -4.42 10.10
C ASN A 87 37.11 -4.55 11.26
N ASP A 88 35.91 -3.99 11.11
CA ASP A 88 35.00 -3.79 12.23
C ASP A 88 33.65 -4.52 12.07
N LYS A 89 33.41 -5.23 10.94
CA LYS A 89 32.21 -6.06 10.72
C LYS A 89 31.92 -7.04 11.87
N GLN A 90 32.94 -7.73 12.39
CA GLN A 90 32.75 -8.70 13.46
C GLN A 90 32.15 -8.05 14.71
N LYS A 91 32.60 -6.83 15.06
CA LYS A 91 32.07 -6.09 16.22
C LYS A 91 30.58 -5.78 16.07
N VAL A 92 30.11 -5.50 14.85
CA VAL A 92 28.67 -5.30 14.58
C VAL A 92 27.90 -6.61 14.73
N TYR A 93 28.49 -7.75 14.37
CA TYR A 93 27.89 -9.08 14.55
C TYR A 93 27.90 -9.57 16.01
N ASP A 94 28.79 -9.03 16.85
CA ASP A 94 28.87 -9.32 18.28
C ASP A 94 27.86 -8.46 19.06
N GLU A 95 27.67 -7.19 18.66
CA GLU A 95 26.68 -6.27 19.23
C GLU A 95 25.23 -6.58 18.81
N PHE A 96 25.03 -7.03 17.57
CA PHE A 96 23.72 -7.45 17.05
C PHE A 96 23.72 -8.96 16.80
N PRO A 97 23.56 -9.81 17.84
CA PRO A 97 23.62 -11.26 17.70
C PRO A 97 22.52 -11.83 16.79
N ASP A 98 21.35 -11.16 16.73
CA ASP A 98 20.22 -11.53 15.87
C ASP A 98 20.43 -11.14 14.39
N TYR A 99 21.52 -10.42 14.06
CA TYR A 99 21.80 -10.02 12.68
C TYR A 99 22.19 -11.23 11.83
N PRO A 100 21.52 -11.49 10.69
CA PRO A 100 21.73 -12.71 9.92
C PRO A 100 23.10 -12.76 9.26
N ARG A 101 23.91 -13.75 9.67
CA ARG A 101 25.29 -13.95 9.19
C ARG A 101 25.39 -14.65 7.84
N SER A 102 24.30 -15.27 7.37
CA SER A 102 24.18 -15.98 6.09
C SER A 102 23.05 -15.37 5.28
N ILE A 103 23.36 -14.37 4.47
CA ILE A 103 22.36 -13.69 3.63
C ILE A 103 22.22 -14.42 2.30
N VAL A 104 21.01 -14.91 2.02
CA VAL A 104 20.59 -15.47 0.73
C VAL A 104 20.17 -14.30 -0.17
N TYR A 105 20.83 -14.20 -1.33
CA TYR A 105 20.56 -13.18 -2.33
C TYR A 105 19.64 -13.73 -3.43
N THR A 106 18.81 -12.87 -4.02
CA THR A 106 17.97 -13.23 -5.17
C THR A 106 18.85 -13.81 -6.30
N PRO A 107 18.50 -14.96 -6.90
CA PRO A 107 19.27 -15.50 -8.01
C PRO A 107 19.30 -14.49 -9.17
N LYS A 108 20.50 -14.20 -9.69
CA LYS A 108 20.66 -13.31 -10.83
C LYS A 108 19.92 -13.91 -12.03
N GLN A 109 18.85 -13.25 -12.47
CA GLN A 109 18.12 -13.69 -13.66
C GLN A 109 19.09 -13.83 -14.84
N PRO A 110 18.99 -14.92 -15.63
CA PRO A 110 19.82 -15.10 -16.81
C PRO A 110 19.56 -13.93 -17.75
N VAL A 111 20.59 -13.11 -17.99
CA VAL A 111 20.52 -12.05 -18.98
C VAL A 111 20.24 -12.73 -20.30
N SER A 112 19.04 -12.52 -20.86
CA SER A 112 18.69 -13.04 -22.17
C SER A 112 19.78 -12.60 -23.14
N GLN A 113 20.45 -13.57 -23.77
CA GLN A 113 21.45 -13.28 -24.77
C GLN A 113 20.71 -12.58 -25.90
N LYS A 114 20.84 -11.24 -25.97
CA LYS A 114 20.37 -10.49 -27.14
C LYS A 114 21.05 -11.11 -28.34
N ASP A 115 20.25 -11.69 -29.23
CA ASP A 115 20.74 -12.23 -30.49
C ASP A 115 21.64 -11.19 -31.14
N LYS A 116 22.88 -11.60 -31.43
CA LYS A 116 23.81 -10.71 -32.15
C LYS A 116 23.14 -10.33 -33.46
N PRO A 117 23.09 -9.03 -33.83
CA PRO A 117 22.52 -8.63 -35.10
C PRO A 117 23.21 -9.41 -36.21
N ILE A 118 22.44 -10.14 -37.00
CA ILE A 118 22.94 -10.91 -38.14
C ILE A 118 23.50 -9.91 -39.15
N ASP A 119 24.80 -10.01 -39.39
CA ASP A 119 25.52 -9.14 -40.30
C ASP A 119 25.02 -9.37 -41.73
N GLN A 120 24.22 -8.43 -42.25
CA GLN A 120 23.67 -8.54 -43.61
C GLN A 120 24.77 -8.22 -44.63
N GLY A 121 25.42 -9.29 -45.10
CA GLY A 121 26.47 -9.22 -46.09
C GLY A 121 26.08 -8.39 -47.32
N THR A 122 26.83 -7.30 -47.55
CA THR A 122 26.66 -6.45 -48.73
C THR A 122 27.22 -7.19 -49.95
N VAL A 123 26.34 -7.72 -50.80
CA VAL A 123 26.73 -8.37 -52.05
C VAL A 123 26.92 -7.31 -53.14
N ASN A 124 28.19 -7.03 -53.48
CA ASN A 124 28.53 -6.26 -54.68
C ASN A 124 28.26 -7.11 -55.95
N GLY A 125 27.71 -6.49 -56.99
CA GLY A 125 27.17 -7.21 -58.16
C GLY A 125 28.05 -7.26 -59.42
N VAL A 126 27.72 -8.23 -60.28
CA VAL A 126 28.01 -8.34 -61.73
C VAL A 126 26.91 -9.25 -62.35
N GLY A 127 26.33 -9.04 -63.54
CA GLY A 127 26.38 -7.88 -64.43
C GLY A 127 26.30 -8.22 -65.94
N GLY A 128 25.14 -8.04 -66.59
CA GLY A 128 25.00 -8.07 -68.06
C GLY A 128 23.81 -8.84 -68.66
N ALA A 129 23.54 -8.54 -69.94
CA ALA A 129 22.70 -9.25 -70.94
C ALA A 129 21.15 -9.12 -70.91
N GLU A 130 20.67 -8.03 -71.52
CA GLU A 130 19.72 -7.97 -72.64
C GLU A 130 18.85 -9.21 -72.99
N THR A 131 17.53 -8.99 -73.15
CA THR A 131 16.75 -9.50 -74.30
C THR A 131 15.53 -8.61 -74.55
N GLU A 132 15.35 -8.13 -75.79
CA GLU A 132 14.14 -7.42 -76.23
C GLU A 132 13.00 -8.40 -76.59
N GLY A 133 11.74 -7.96 -76.52
CA GLY A 133 10.58 -8.82 -76.80
C GLY A 133 9.26 -8.04 -76.82
N ASP A 134 9.02 -7.36 -77.94
CA ASP A 134 7.81 -6.56 -78.21
C ASP A 134 6.56 -7.47 -78.39
N THR A 135 5.40 -7.10 -77.81
CA THR A 135 4.05 -7.50 -78.30
C THR A 135 2.98 -6.55 -77.72
N GLN A 136 1.98 -6.24 -78.55
CA GLN A 136 1.04 -5.12 -78.40
C GLN A 136 -0.16 -5.32 -77.44
N GLU A 137 -0.75 -4.18 -77.09
CA GLU A 137 -2.18 -3.90 -76.86
C GLU A 137 -3.12 -4.98 -76.31
N SER A 138 -3.72 -4.68 -75.15
CA SER A 138 -5.19 -4.70 -75.07
C SER A 138 -5.70 -3.71 -74.03
N GLU A 139 -6.73 -2.95 -74.41
CA GLU A 139 -7.46 -2.08 -73.47
C GLU A 139 -8.22 -2.91 -72.43
N LEU A 140 -8.24 -2.44 -71.17
CA LEU A 140 -9.43 -2.57 -70.32
C LEU A 140 -9.35 -1.61 -69.14
N ARG A 141 -9.97 -0.43 -69.29
CA ARG A 141 -10.25 0.49 -68.18
C ARG A 141 -11.39 -0.07 -67.32
N SER A 142 -11.07 -0.66 -66.16
CA SER A 142 -12.09 -0.90 -65.12
C SER A 142 -11.54 -0.72 -63.69
N THR A 143 -11.93 0.42 -63.12
CA THR A 143 -12.11 0.74 -61.69
C THR A 143 -11.81 -0.38 -60.66
N SER A 144 -10.58 -0.45 -60.12
CA SER A 144 -10.26 -1.28 -58.93
C SER A 144 -9.52 -0.54 -57.81
N LYS A 145 -9.26 0.77 -57.96
CA LYS A 145 -8.45 1.58 -57.02
C LYS A 145 -9.11 1.84 -55.64
N GLY A 146 -10.38 1.49 -55.42
CA GLY A 146 -11.07 1.66 -54.14
C GLY A 146 -10.80 0.57 -53.08
N SER A 147 -10.63 -0.70 -53.50
CA SER A 147 -10.68 -1.84 -52.56
C SER A 147 -9.40 -2.00 -51.71
N ARG A 148 -8.20 -1.79 -52.30
CA ARG A 148 -6.93 -1.99 -51.59
C ARG A 148 -6.66 -0.97 -50.47
N GLN A 149 -7.30 0.20 -50.48
CA GLN A 149 -7.20 1.17 -49.37
C GLN A 149 -8.20 0.86 -48.24
N ALA A 150 -9.37 0.30 -48.56
CA ALA A 150 -10.33 -0.16 -47.56
C ALA A 150 -9.76 -1.34 -46.74
N LEU A 151 -9.19 -2.37 -47.40
CA LEU A 151 -8.55 -3.48 -46.68
C LEU A 151 -7.38 -3.01 -45.78
N LYS A 152 -6.54 -2.09 -46.24
CA LYS A 152 -5.43 -1.55 -45.44
C LYS A 152 -5.89 -0.71 -44.24
N ARG A 153 -7.03 -0.01 -44.32
CA ARG A 153 -7.64 0.64 -43.15
C ARG A 153 -8.26 -0.39 -42.20
N HIS A 154 -8.87 -1.46 -42.73
CA HIS A 154 -9.44 -2.50 -41.87
C HIS A 154 -8.36 -3.29 -41.12
N GLN A 155 -7.27 -3.69 -41.80
CA GLN A 155 -6.13 -4.35 -41.16
C GLN A 155 -5.48 -3.50 -40.07
N ARG A 156 -5.23 -2.19 -40.31
CA ARG A 156 -4.67 -1.32 -39.25
C ARG A 156 -5.61 -1.14 -38.05
N ASN A 157 -6.93 -1.12 -38.26
CA ASN A 157 -7.89 -1.05 -37.16
C ASN A 157 -7.97 -2.36 -36.38
N ILE A 158 -7.82 -3.50 -37.05
CA ILE A 158 -7.71 -4.83 -36.40
C ILE A 158 -6.40 -4.89 -35.60
N GLU A 159 -5.26 -4.59 -36.21
CA GLU A 159 -3.95 -4.52 -35.53
C GLU A 159 -3.95 -3.60 -34.31
N SER A 160 -4.59 -2.42 -34.38
CA SER A 160 -4.66 -1.49 -33.25
C SER A 160 -5.58 -1.98 -32.12
N GLY A 161 -6.72 -2.57 -32.47
CA GLY A 161 -7.67 -3.14 -31.50
C GLY A 161 -7.13 -4.40 -30.84
N ASP A 162 -6.44 -5.24 -31.61
CA ASP A 162 -5.83 -6.47 -31.12
C ASP A 162 -4.52 -6.20 -30.38
N LEU A 163 -3.71 -5.18 -30.72
CA LEU A 163 -2.62 -4.75 -29.83
C LEU A 163 -3.16 -4.26 -28.49
N ARG A 164 -4.24 -3.48 -28.49
CA ARG A 164 -4.84 -2.97 -27.26
C ARG A 164 -5.38 -4.11 -26.40
N ARG A 165 -6.10 -5.06 -26.99
CA ARG A 165 -6.55 -6.30 -26.31
C ARG A 165 -5.40 -7.17 -25.86
N TYR A 166 -4.32 -7.27 -26.63
CA TYR A 166 -3.12 -8.03 -26.26
C TYR A 166 -2.40 -7.39 -25.08
N VAL A 167 -2.28 -6.06 -25.05
CA VAL A 167 -1.74 -5.30 -23.91
C VAL A 167 -2.64 -5.46 -22.69
N GLU A 168 -3.96 -5.26 -22.83
CA GLU A 168 -4.92 -5.42 -21.74
C GLU A 168 -4.94 -6.87 -21.20
N ALA A 169 -4.81 -7.89 -22.07
CA ALA A 169 -4.74 -9.31 -21.69
C ALA A 169 -3.35 -9.78 -21.21
N SER A 170 -2.27 -9.05 -21.49
CA SER A 170 -0.94 -9.30 -20.93
C SER A 170 -0.65 -8.48 -19.67
N TRP A 171 -1.53 -7.54 -19.32
CA TRP A 171 -1.55 -6.86 -18.02
C TRP A 171 -2.39 -7.61 -16.97
N SER A 172 -3.35 -8.44 -17.39
CA SER A 172 -4.03 -9.36 -16.48
C SER A 172 -3.10 -10.51 -16.06
N ILE A 173 -2.32 -10.28 -15.00
CA ILE A 173 -1.54 -11.33 -14.33
C ILE A 173 -2.51 -12.43 -13.89
N PRO A 174 -2.38 -13.68 -14.37
CA PRO A 174 -3.34 -14.74 -14.08
C PRO A 174 -3.40 -15.06 -12.58
N ASP A 175 -4.58 -15.47 -12.11
CA ASP A 175 -4.92 -15.59 -10.67
C ASP A 175 -4.03 -16.58 -9.89
N ASP A 176 -3.30 -17.47 -10.57
CA ASP A 176 -2.36 -18.45 -10.04
C ASP A 176 -0.98 -17.87 -9.69
N GLY A 177 -0.63 -16.69 -10.21
CA GLY A 177 0.61 -15.98 -9.90
C GLY A 177 0.54 -15.03 -8.69
N HIS A 178 -0.62 -14.87 -8.04
CA HIS A 178 -0.81 -13.92 -6.93
C HIS A 178 -0.57 -14.57 -5.57
N GLU A 179 -0.04 -13.78 -4.64
CA GLU A 179 0.12 -14.21 -3.25
C GLU A 179 -1.24 -14.61 -2.64
N THR A 180 -1.19 -15.52 -1.67
CA THR A 180 -2.41 -16.06 -1.04
C THR A 180 -3.16 -15.03 -0.20
N GLY A 181 -2.54 -13.89 0.08
CA GLY A 181 -3.08 -12.72 0.76
C GLY A 181 -2.47 -11.42 0.25
N VAL A 182 -3.00 -10.31 0.76
CA VAL A 182 -2.50 -8.94 0.55
C VAL A 182 -2.12 -8.39 1.92
N GLU A 183 -0.94 -7.79 2.04
CA GLU A 183 -0.49 -7.19 3.29
C GLU A 183 -1.02 -5.76 3.46
N PHE A 184 -1.83 -5.55 4.49
CA PHE A 184 -2.28 -4.20 4.86
C PHE A 184 -1.29 -3.59 5.84
N VAL A 185 -0.49 -2.65 5.34
CA VAL A 185 0.57 -1.95 6.10
C VAL A 185 -0.02 -0.69 6.72
N LEU A 186 0.00 -0.62 8.05
CA LEU A 186 -0.55 0.50 8.81
C LEU A 186 0.55 1.51 9.15
N ASN A 187 0.32 2.78 8.78
CA ASN A 187 1.23 3.88 9.07
C ASN A 187 0.52 5.00 9.86
N TYR A 188 1.24 5.60 10.81
CA TYR A 188 0.86 6.91 11.35
C TYR A 188 0.93 7.99 10.26
N SER A 189 0.23 9.11 10.47
CA SER A 189 0.34 10.33 9.65
C SER A 189 1.78 10.86 9.49
N ILE A 190 2.66 10.54 10.44
CA ILE A 190 4.11 10.85 10.40
C ILE A 190 4.96 9.81 9.65
N GLY A 191 4.34 8.87 8.92
CA GLY A 191 5.05 7.84 8.14
C GLY A 191 5.69 6.71 8.96
N ARG A 192 5.36 6.59 10.25
CA ARG A 192 5.87 5.52 11.12
C ARG A 192 4.99 4.27 11.02
N PHE A 193 5.61 3.13 10.73
CA PHE A 193 4.98 1.81 10.76
C PHE A 193 4.35 1.50 12.13
N MET A 194 3.10 1.07 12.12
CA MET A 194 2.31 0.65 13.30
C MET A 194 2.14 -0.86 13.37
N GLY A 195 2.08 -1.54 12.22
CA GLY A 195 1.82 -2.97 12.12
C GLY A 195 1.39 -3.36 10.71
N ALA A 196 1.22 -4.66 10.50
CA ALA A 196 0.68 -5.20 9.26
C ALA A 196 -0.33 -6.31 9.55
N VAL A 197 -1.33 -6.47 8.67
CA VAL A 197 -2.26 -7.61 8.70
C VAL A 197 -2.40 -8.18 7.29
N THR A 198 -2.05 -9.45 7.12
CA THR A 198 -2.24 -10.16 5.85
C THR A 198 -3.69 -10.63 5.72
N ILE A 199 -4.43 -10.08 4.75
CA ILE A 199 -5.81 -10.49 4.46
C ILE A 199 -5.79 -11.49 3.29
N PRO A 200 -6.34 -12.71 3.42
CA PRO A 200 -6.39 -13.68 2.32
C PRO A 200 -7.07 -13.11 1.07
N LEU A 201 -6.45 -13.29 -0.10
CA LEU A 201 -6.86 -12.66 -1.36
C LEU A 201 -8.33 -12.96 -1.69
N LYS A 202 -8.76 -14.19 -1.42
CA LYS A 202 -10.14 -14.67 -1.59
C LYS A 202 -11.21 -13.87 -0.81
N HIS A 203 -10.84 -13.18 0.27
CA HIS A 203 -11.75 -12.34 1.06
C HIS A 203 -11.87 -10.93 0.49
N ILE A 204 -10.81 -10.41 -0.13
CA ILE A 204 -10.75 -9.01 -0.55
C ILE A 204 -11.08 -8.76 -2.03
N LYS A 205 -11.39 -9.82 -2.81
CA LYS A 205 -11.84 -9.69 -4.21
C LYS A 205 -13.09 -8.81 -4.39
N THR A 206 -13.83 -8.51 -3.31
CA THR A 206 -15.00 -7.61 -3.31
C THR A 206 -14.67 -6.14 -3.02
N SER A 207 -13.50 -5.82 -2.45
CA SER A 207 -13.10 -4.42 -2.22
C SER A 207 -12.85 -3.73 -3.56
N ARG A 208 -13.56 -2.63 -3.81
CA ARG A 208 -13.41 -1.88 -5.05
C ARG A 208 -12.01 -1.28 -5.18
N GLU A 209 -11.42 -0.79 -4.09
CA GLU A 209 -10.07 -0.23 -4.13
C GLU A 209 -9.03 -1.29 -4.49
N TYR A 210 -9.12 -2.49 -3.90
CA TYR A 210 -8.27 -3.60 -4.27
C TYR A 210 -8.43 -3.96 -5.77
N VAL A 211 -9.67 -4.04 -6.27
CA VAL A 211 -9.95 -4.35 -7.67
C VAL A 211 -9.38 -3.29 -8.63
N GLU A 212 -9.50 -2.00 -8.32
CA GLU A 212 -8.93 -0.92 -9.14
C GLU A 212 -7.39 -0.96 -9.14
N LEU A 213 -6.75 -1.12 -7.97
CA LEU A 213 -5.29 -1.24 -7.86
C LEU A 213 -4.74 -2.44 -8.66
N ARG A 214 -5.45 -3.58 -8.61
CA ARG A 214 -5.09 -4.83 -9.29
C ARG A 214 -5.20 -4.77 -10.81
N LYS A 215 -6.01 -3.87 -11.40
CA LYS A 215 -6.18 -3.78 -12.87
C LYS A 215 -4.87 -3.56 -13.64
N HIS A 216 -3.88 -2.95 -12.99
CA HIS A 216 -2.63 -2.52 -13.62
C HIS A 216 -1.37 -2.95 -12.88
N ASN A 217 -1.49 -3.50 -11.67
CA ASN A 217 -0.34 -3.82 -10.81
C ASN A 217 -0.50 -5.16 -10.11
N PHE A 218 0.64 -5.75 -9.76
CA PHE A 218 0.71 -6.73 -8.70
C PHE A 218 0.58 -6.00 -7.35
N VAL A 219 -0.38 -6.40 -6.52
CA VAL A 219 -0.69 -5.72 -5.25
C VAL A 219 -0.31 -6.64 -4.09
N GLU A 220 0.96 -6.60 -3.71
CA GLU A 220 1.51 -7.29 -2.53
C GLU A 220 1.02 -6.61 -1.25
N SER A 221 1.03 -5.28 -1.22
CA SER A 221 0.65 -4.49 -0.06
C SER A 221 -0.23 -3.29 -0.38
N ILE A 222 -1.07 -2.91 0.59
CA ILE A 222 -1.86 -1.68 0.61
C ILE A 222 -1.48 -0.91 1.87
N VAL A 223 -1.05 0.34 1.70
CA VAL A 223 -0.69 1.23 2.81
C VAL A 223 -1.93 2.02 3.24
N LEU A 224 -2.26 1.96 4.53
CA LEU A 224 -3.33 2.73 5.15
C LEU A 224 -2.76 3.71 6.18
N SER A 225 -3.41 4.87 6.30
CA SER A 225 -3.03 5.93 7.25
C SER A 225 -4.14 6.19 8.26
N GLY A 226 -3.79 6.31 9.54
CA GLY A 226 -4.74 6.63 10.62
C GLY A 226 -5.57 5.44 11.13
N VAL A 227 -5.41 4.26 10.55
CA VAL A 227 -6.19 3.05 10.88
C VAL A 227 -5.47 2.21 11.94
N SER A 228 -6.19 1.80 12.99
CA SER A 228 -5.66 0.90 14.03
C SER A 228 -5.58 -0.57 13.58
N VAL A 229 -4.66 -1.34 14.18
CA VAL A 229 -4.55 -2.80 13.94
C VAL A 229 -5.86 -3.52 14.25
N ILE A 230 -6.55 -3.10 15.31
CA ILE A 230 -7.83 -3.67 15.75
C ILE A 230 -8.92 -3.39 14.72
N THR A 231 -8.99 -2.16 14.21
CA THR A 231 -9.95 -1.74 13.16
C THR A 231 -9.75 -2.54 11.88
N LEU A 232 -8.50 -2.80 11.48
CA LEU A 232 -8.17 -3.63 10.34
C LEU A 232 -8.51 -5.12 10.55
N GLN A 233 -8.29 -5.64 11.76
CA GLN A 233 -8.71 -7.00 12.14
C GLN A 233 -10.24 -7.15 12.14
N ARG A 234 -10.97 -6.16 12.67
CA ARG A 234 -12.44 -6.05 12.59
C ARG A 234 -12.91 -6.11 11.13
N TYR A 235 -12.36 -5.26 10.26
CA TYR A 235 -12.67 -5.25 8.82
C TYR A 235 -12.43 -6.61 8.16
N SER A 236 -11.27 -7.24 8.43
CA SER A 236 -10.94 -8.55 7.85
C SER A 236 -11.98 -9.64 8.17
N ARG A 237 -12.73 -9.53 9.27
CA ARG A 237 -13.81 -10.46 9.63
C ARG A 237 -15.10 -10.19 8.88
N CYS A 238 -15.44 -8.92 8.66
CA CYS A 238 -16.64 -8.55 7.90
C CYS A 238 -16.62 -9.15 6.49
N ILE A 239 -15.42 -9.30 5.89
CA ILE A 239 -15.21 -9.82 4.53
C ILE A 239 -14.79 -11.31 4.45
N SER A 240 -14.66 -12.03 5.58
CA SER A 240 -14.03 -13.36 5.63
C SER A 240 -14.99 -14.52 5.89
N PRO A 241 -14.78 -15.68 5.24
CA PRO A 241 -14.93 -15.90 3.79
C PRO A 241 -16.40 -15.81 3.32
N VAL A 242 -17.35 -15.71 4.26
CA VAL A 242 -18.77 -15.50 3.99
C VAL A 242 -19.08 -14.10 4.52
N PRO A 243 -19.34 -13.11 3.63
CA PRO A 243 -19.61 -11.73 4.05
C PRO A 243 -20.71 -11.69 5.11
N LEU A 244 -20.47 -10.97 6.20
CA LEU A 244 -21.40 -10.93 7.32
C LEU A 244 -22.71 -10.24 6.92
N SER A 245 -23.84 -10.71 7.44
CA SER A 245 -25.14 -10.06 7.21
C SER A 245 -25.51 -9.05 8.32
N LYS A 246 -24.75 -9.07 9.43
CA LYS A 246 -24.84 -8.20 10.62
C LYS A 246 -23.46 -8.13 11.30
N LEU A 247 -23.16 -7.05 12.02
CA LEU A 247 -22.03 -7.02 12.93
C LEU A 247 -22.23 -8.00 14.11
N PRO A 248 -21.16 -8.63 14.64
CA PRO A 248 -21.22 -9.36 15.90
C PRO A 248 -21.38 -8.38 17.06
N HIS A 249 -21.98 -8.79 18.18
CA HIS A 249 -22.16 -7.91 19.33
C HIS A 249 -20.85 -7.73 20.15
N TYR A 250 -19.87 -8.62 19.97
CA TYR A 250 -18.61 -8.63 20.72
C TYR A 250 -17.43 -9.08 19.83
N ASP A 251 -16.23 -8.57 20.10
CA ASP A 251 -14.98 -8.97 19.44
C ASP A 251 -14.40 -10.28 20.01
N LEU A 252 -15.16 -11.38 19.86
CA LEU A 252 -14.88 -12.70 20.46
C LEU A 252 -13.54 -13.37 20.11
N ALA A 253 -12.71 -12.78 19.25
CA ALA A 253 -11.46 -13.38 18.80
C ALA A 253 -10.31 -12.38 18.53
N ILE A 254 -10.42 -11.09 18.89
CA ILE A 254 -9.31 -10.12 18.64
C ILE A 254 -8.17 -10.30 19.65
N VAL A 255 -8.49 -10.61 20.90
CA VAL A 255 -7.51 -10.68 21.99
C VAL A 255 -7.22 -12.14 22.34
N SER A 256 -5.98 -12.59 22.14
CA SER A 256 -5.54 -13.96 22.42
C SER A 256 -5.11 -14.19 23.88
N SER A 257 -5.18 -13.16 24.73
CA SER A 257 -4.85 -13.23 26.16
C SER A 257 -5.92 -12.54 27.03
N SER A 258 -6.60 -13.34 27.85
CA SER A 258 -7.33 -12.96 29.08
C SER A 258 -8.29 -11.76 29.06
N GLU A 259 -9.59 -12.09 29.12
CA GLU A 259 -10.62 -11.42 29.93
C GLU A 259 -11.23 -10.08 29.49
N GLN A 260 -10.71 -9.38 28.46
CA GLN A 260 -11.41 -8.22 27.88
C GLN A 260 -11.91 -8.49 26.45
N TYR A 261 -13.22 -8.77 26.33
CA TYR A 261 -13.93 -8.73 25.06
C TYR A 261 -14.12 -7.28 24.64
N GLY A 262 -13.57 -6.88 23.49
CA GLY A 262 -13.89 -5.59 22.90
C GLY A 262 -15.39 -5.49 22.59
N THR A 263 -16.04 -4.45 23.10
CA THR A 263 -17.39 -4.07 22.70
C THR A 263 -17.37 -3.32 21.36
N TRP A 264 -18.47 -3.39 20.63
CA TRP A 264 -18.71 -2.51 19.48
C TRP A 264 -19.32 -1.19 19.97
N ASP A 265 -18.48 -0.40 20.64
CA ASP A 265 -18.80 0.99 20.96
C ASP A 265 -18.91 1.87 19.70
N PHE A 266 -19.37 3.11 19.88
CA PHE A 266 -19.57 4.02 18.77
C PHE A 266 -18.25 4.30 18.03
N GLU A 267 -17.18 4.61 18.76
CA GLU A 267 -15.84 4.86 18.19
C GLU A 267 -15.35 3.68 17.34
N ALA A 268 -15.47 2.43 17.82
CA ALA A 268 -15.14 1.22 17.07
C ALA A 268 -15.89 1.11 15.74
N THR A 269 -17.17 1.50 15.71
CA THR A 269 -17.98 1.46 14.48
C THR A 269 -17.65 2.61 13.52
N VAL A 270 -17.30 3.78 14.03
CA VAL A 270 -16.83 4.93 13.23
C VAL A 270 -15.49 4.63 12.59
N ASP A 271 -14.52 4.12 13.36
CA ASP A 271 -13.22 3.66 12.89
C ASP A 271 -13.35 2.63 11.76
N LEU A 272 -14.25 1.65 11.92
CA LEU A 272 -14.50 0.65 10.88
C LEU A 272 -15.16 1.28 9.64
N TYR A 273 -16.06 2.25 9.82
CA TYR A 273 -16.70 2.96 8.71
C TYR A 273 -15.67 3.79 7.92
N GLU A 274 -14.71 4.40 8.61
CA GLU A 274 -13.62 5.14 7.99
C GLU A 274 -12.77 4.23 7.12
N LEU A 275 -12.30 3.10 7.68
CA LEU A 275 -11.55 2.09 6.93
C LEU A 275 -12.33 1.57 5.72
N ALA A 276 -13.61 1.23 5.88
CA ALA A 276 -14.45 0.77 4.79
C ALA A 276 -14.65 1.86 3.71
N THR A 277 -14.66 3.14 4.09
CA THR A 277 -14.74 4.28 3.17
C THR A 277 -13.42 4.49 2.42
N GLN A 278 -12.27 4.42 3.10
CA GLN A 278 -10.95 4.45 2.46
C GLN A 278 -10.80 3.32 1.42
N LEU A 279 -11.29 2.12 1.72
CA LEU A 279 -11.26 0.94 0.84
C LEU A 279 -12.41 0.85 -0.18
N LYS A 280 -13.31 1.84 -0.20
CA LYS A 280 -14.52 1.91 -1.06
C LYS A 280 -15.33 0.61 -0.99
N ASP A 281 -15.51 0.10 0.23
CA ASP A 281 -16.22 -1.14 0.54
C ASP A 281 -17.66 -0.82 1.01
N ASP A 282 -18.55 -0.69 0.04
CA ASP A 282 -19.96 -0.39 0.28
C ASP A 282 -20.70 -1.52 1.05
N HIS A 283 -20.17 -2.74 1.05
CA HIS A 283 -20.75 -3.84 1.85
C HIS A 283 -20.53 -3.59 3.34
N VAL A 284 -19.28 -3.31 3.76
CA VAL A 284 -18.98 -3.05 5.17
C VAL A 284 -19.58 -1.71 5.63
N ARG A 285 -19.59 -0.67 4.79
CA ARG A 285 -20.32 0.58 5.08
C ARG A 285 -21.82 0.33 5.32
N GLY A 286 -22.47 -0.46 4.45
CA GLY A 286 -23.87 -0.84 4.60
C GLY A 286 -24.16 -1.71 5.84
N LEU A 287 -23.23 -2.57 6.23
CA LEU A 287 -23.28 -3.39 7.44
C LEU A 287 -23.33 -2.52 8.71
N ILE A 288 -22.51 -1.47 8.77
CA ILE A 288 -22.42 -0.53 9.90
C ILE A 288 -23.66 0.37 9.98
N LEU A 289 -24.11 0.95 8.86
CA LEU A 289 -25.34 1.75 8.81
C LEU A 289 -26.56 0.92 9.25
N LYS A 290 -26.60 -0.36 8.86
CA LYS A 290 -27.62 -1.29 9.32
C LYS A 290 -27.50 -1.56 10.83
N TYR A 291 -26.29 -1.70 11.36
CA TYR A 291 -26.05 -1.90 12.79
C TYR A 291 -26.57 -0.71 13.60
N TRP A 292 -26.15 0.53 13.30
CA TRP A 292 -26.67 1.73 13.98
C TRP A 292 -28.20 1.86 13.87
N LYS A 293 -28.79 1.49 12.71
CA LYS A 293 -30.25 1.46 12.55
C LYS A 293 -30.97 0.35 13.35
N GLU A 294 -30.26 -0.71 13.74
CA GLU A 294 -30.79 -1.73 14.64
C GLU A 294 -30.66 -1.32 16.11
N GLU A 295 -29.59 -0.61 16.48
CA GLU A 295 -29.37 -0.05 17.83
C GLU A 295 -30.29 1.14 18.15
N LEU A 296 -30.53 2.07 17.21
CA LEU A 296 -31.46 3.20 17.37
C LEU A 296 -32.96 2.80 17.37
N ARG A 297 -33.29 1.53 17.57
CA ARG A 297 -34.71 1.11 17.68
C ARG A 297 -35.27 1.52 19.04
N PRO A 298 -36.56 1.92 19.13
CA PRO A 298 -37.14 2.50 20.36
C PRO A 298 -37.10 1.65 21.65
N LEU A 299 -36.68 0.39 21.56
CA LEU A 299 -36.57 -0.54 22.69
C LEU A 299 -35.16 -0.60 23.30
N ILE A 300 -34.17 0.04 22.67
CA ILE A 300 -32.77 0.07 23.10
C ILE A 300 -32.39 1.54 23.32
N ARG A 301 -31.89 1.87 24.52
CA ARG A 301 -31.25 3.17 24.76
C ARG A 301 -29.81 3.08 24.28
N TYR A 302 -29.58 3.56 23.07
CA TYR A 302 -28.24 3.72 22.52
C TYR A 302 -27.75 5.13 22.88
N GLU A 303 -26.89 5.22 23.89
CA GLU A 303 -26.30 6.47 24.36
C GLU A 303 -25.02 6.76 23.55
N VAL A 304 -24.95 7.94 22.92
CA VAL A 304 -23.79 8.40 22.15
C VAL A 304 -23.38 9.77 22.69
N GLY A 305 -22.10 9.93 22.98
CA GLY A 305 -21.53 11.19 23.46
C GLY A 305 -21.53 12.28 22.37
N LEU A 306 -21.61 13.54 22.79
CA LEU A 306 -21.47 14.67 21.87
C LEU A 306 -20.09 14.68 21.18
N ASP A 307 -19.03 14.33 21.93
CA ASP A 307 -17.66 14.26 21.39
C ASP A 307 -17.50 13.12 20.38
N GLU A 308 -18.18 11.99 20.60
CA GLU A 308 -18.24 10.86 19.67
C GLU A 308 -18.96 11.24 18.37
N LEU A 309 -20.09 11.95 18.46
CA LEU A 309 -20.79 12.49 17.29
C LEU A 309 -19.92 13.52 16.55
N ASN A 310 -19.29 14.47 17.25
CA ASN A 310 -18.40 15.46 16.64
C ASN A 310 -17.27 14.78 15.86
N MET A 311 -16.67 13.72 16.41
CA MET A 311 -15.67 12.91 15.73
C MET A 311 -16.17 12.30 14.40
N LEU A 312 -17.45 11.91 14.30
CA LEU A 312 -18.04 11.50 13.02
C LEU A 312 -18.13 12.69 12.05
N PHE A 313 -18.68 13.83 12.49
CA PHE A 313 -18.86 15.02 11.64
C PHE A 313 -17.52 15.65 11.18
N ASP A 314 -16.46 15.52 11.97
CA ASP A 314 -15.12 16.02 11.63
C ASP A 314 -14.37 15.09 10.65
N ARG A 315 -14.63 13.76 10.68
CA ARG A 315 -13.97 12.77 9.83
C ARG A 315 -14.58 12.64 8.43
N PHE A 316 -15.87 12.95 8.25
CA PHE A 316 -16.62 12.68 7.02
C PHE A 316 -17.30 13.93 6.45
N PRO A 317 -17.42 14.06 5.11
CA PRO A 317 -18.10 15.20 4.50
C PRO A 317 -19.63 15.13 4.71
N ALA A 318 -20.29 16.28 4.62
CA ALA A 318 -21.74 16.42 4.90
C ALA A 318 -22.66 15.60 3.96
N ASP A 319 -22.15 15.15 2.82
CA ASP A 319 -22.86 14.28 1.87
C ASP A 319 -22.64 12.77 2.12
N ASP A 320 -21.81 12.38 3.09
CA ASP A 320 -21.60 10.97 3.41
C ASP A 320 -22.85 10.33 4.07
N PRO A 321 -23.24 9.08 3.69
CA PRO A 321 -24.40 8.41 4.26
C PRO A 321 -24.39 8.23 5.78
N ALA A 322 -23.22 8.10 6.44
CA ALA A 322 -23.14 8.04 7.90
C ALA A 322 -23.50 9.38 8.55
N VAL A 323 -23.00 10.48 7.98
CA VAL A 323 -23.29 11.84 8.44
C VAL A 323 -24.76 12.18 8.25
N GLN A 324 -25.33 11.87 7.08
CA GLN A 324 -26.76 12.05 6.82
C GLN A 324 -27.65 11.21 7.75
N PHE A 325 -27.26 9.95 8.00
CA PHE A 325 -27.97 9.07 8.93
C PHE A 325 -28.00 9.63 10.35
N TRP A 326 -26.85 10.05 10.89
CA TRP A 326 -26.77 10.57 12.26
C TRP A 326 -27.39 11.96 12.41
N ALA A 327 -27.24 12.86 11.43
CA ALA A 327 -27.93 14.15 11.42
C ALA A 327 -29.46 13.98 11.46
N HIS A 328 -30.00 13.07 10.64
CA HIS A 328 -31.43 12.76 10.64
C HIS A 328 -31.89 12.10 11.95
N ALA A 329 -31.12 11.16 12.49
CA ALA A 329 -31.41 10.52 13.77
C ALA A 329 -31.51 11.57 14.91
N VAL A 330 -30.48 12.41 15.04
CA VAL A 330 -30.43 13.50 16.04
C VAL A 330 -31.62 14.45 15.88
N GLN A 331 -31.96 14.85 14.64
CA GLN A 331 -33.15 15.69 14.38
C GLN A 331 -34.47 15.01 14.81
N GLN A 332 -34.61 13.70 14.61
CA GLN A 332 -35.79 12.95 15.05
C GLN A 332 -35.91 12.90 16.58
N TYR A 333 -34.82 12.64 17.30
CA TYR A 333 -34.83 12.65 18.77
C TYR A 333 -35.17 14.03 19.34
N TYR A 334 -34.54 15.10 18.84
CA TYR A 334 -34.90 16.47 19.24
C TYR A 334 -36.38 16.83 18.98
N SER A 335 -37.00 16.25 17.95
CA SER A 335 -38.41 16.48 17.64
C SER A 335 -39.36 15.73 18.59
N LEU A 336 -38.92 14.63 19.21
CA LEU A 336 -39.68 13.87 20.19
C LEU A 336 -39.62 14.54 21.57
N ASP A 337 -38.42 14.95 22.01
CA ASP A 337 -38.24 15.65 23.30
C ASP A 337 -39.05 16.94 23.38
N GLN A 338 -39.28 17.63 22.26
CA GLN A 338 -40.15 18.82 22.21
C GLN A 338 -41.65 18.48 22.35
N GLN A 339 -42.09 17.29 21.93
CA GLN A 339 -43.50 16.89 22.02
C GLN A 339 -43.91 16.48 23.44
N ASP A 340 -43.00 15.87 24.21
CA ASP A 340 -43.28 15.49 25.61
C ASP A 340 -43.35 16.70 26.58
N ILE A 341 -42.91 17.88 26.15
CA ILE A 341 -42.95 19.12 26.97
C ILE A 341 -44.31 19.85 26.88
N ASP A 342 -45.05 19.69 25.76
CA ASP A 342 -46.31 20.41 25.51
C ASP A 342 -47.56 19.74 26.11
N VAL A 343 -47.40 18.72 26.98
CA VAL A 343 -48.50 17.85 27.48
C VAL A 343 -48.69 17.89 29.01
N ASP A 344 -48.50 19.04 29.68
CA ASP A 344 -49.09 19.25 31.03
C ASP A 344 -49.26 20.74 31.44
N MET A 345 -50.16 21.46 30.76
CA MET A 345 -50.55 22.86 31.08
C MET A 345 -52.08 23.07 31.00
N GLY A 346 -52.87 22.09 31.47
CA GLY A 346 -54.35 22.07 31.41
C GLY A 346 -55.02 21.95 32.77
#